data_AF-A0A953TTJ1-F1
#
_entry.id   AF-A0A953TTJ1-F1
#
_cell.length_a   1.000
_cell.length_b   1.000
_cell.length_c   1.000
_cell.angle_alpha   90.00
_cell.angle_beta   90.00
_cell.angle_gamma   90.00
#
_symmetry.space_group_name_H-M   'P 1'
#
loop_
_entity.id
_entity.type
_entity.pdbx_description
1 polymer ?
#
loop_
_entity_poly.entity_id
_entity_poly.type
_entity_poly.pdbx_seq_one_letter_code
_entity_poly.pdbx_strand_id
1 'polypeptide(L)' 'MADDYIVNEVRRQREKLAAKHGFDVKAILAAAKKRQGRSGRTVVSLVQKKTVAPLPHASA' A
#
# COMPACT_ATOMS: atom_id res chain seq x y z
N MET A 1 -7.47 20.40 11.54
CA MET A 1 -6.24 19.65 11.20
C MET A 1 -5.38 20.58 10.36
N ALA A 2 -4.09 20.71 10.67
CA ALA A 2 -3.21 21.64 9.94
C ALA A 2 -3.17 21.26 8.45
N ASP A 3 -3.28 22.27 7.58
CA ASP A 3 -3.10 22.13 6.13
C ASP A 3 -1.63 21.84 5.84
N ASP A 4 -1.27 20.56 5.91
CA ASP A 4 0.06 20.08 5.54
C ASP A 4 0.15 19.99 4.01
N TYR A 5 1.06 20.76 3.45
CA TYR A 5 1.32 20.80 2.01
C TYR A 5 1.64 19.41 1.42
N ILE A 6 2.39 18.58 2.15
CA ILE A 6 2.73 17.22 1.69
C ILE A 6 1.47 16.36 1.62
N VAL A 7 0.59 16.46 2.62
CA VAL A 7 -0.67 15.72 2.65
C VAL A 7 -1.56 16.14 1.48
N ASN A 8 -1.65 17.45 1.22
CA ASN A 8 -2.46 17.99 0.13
C ASN A 8 -1.92 17.58 -1.26
N GLU A 9 -0.60 17.58 -1.44
CA GLU A 9 0.05 17.06 -2.64
C GLU A 9 -0.27 15.57 -2.85
N VAL A 10 -0.09 14.75 -1.81
CA VAL A 10 -0.39 13.31 -1.88
C VAL A 10 -1.85 13.07 -2.25
N ARG A 11 -2.79 13.81 -1.65
CA ARG A 11 -4.22 13.74 -1.98
C ARG A 11 -4.46 14.08 -3.44
N ARG A 12 -3.90 15.20 -3.94
CA ARG A 12 -4.06 15.61 -5.34
C ARG A 12 -3.55 14.56 -6.32
N GLN A 13 -2.39 13.95 -6.03
CA GLN A 13 -1.81 12.92 -6.90
C GLN A 13 -2.65 11.63 -6.89
N ARG A 14 -3.17 11.22 -5.72
CA ARG A 14 -4.08 10.05 -5.62
C ARG A 14 -5.35 10.27 -6.43
N GLU A 15 -5.96 11.45 -6.30
CA GLU A 15 -7.16 11.82 -7.06
C GLU A 15 -6.92 11.75 -8.57
N LYS A 16 -5.84 12.39 -9.03
CA LYS A 16 -5.44 12.38 -10.44
C LYS A 16 -5.18 10.97 -10.97
N LEU A 17 -4.61 10.08 -10.16
CA LEU A 17 -4.36 8.69 -10.54
C LEU A 17 -5.65 7.86 -10.55
N ALA A 18 -6.54 8.05 -9.57
CA ALA A 18 -7.80 7.34 -9.50
C ALA A 18 -8.74 7.74 -10.64
N ALA A 19 -8.84 9.04 -10.94
CA ALA A 19 -9.67 9.57 -12.03
C ALA A 19 -9.29 8.98 -13.40
N LYS A 20 -8.00 8.75 -13.66
CA LYS A 20 -7.52 8.08 -14.90
C LYS A 20 -8.04 6.65 -15.08
N HIS A 21 -8.45 6.02 -13.99
CA HIS A 21 -8.97 4.66 -13.98
C HIS A 21 -10.46 4.62 -13.60
N GLY A 22 -11.16 5.75 -13.64
CA GLY A 22 -12.59 5.82 -13.28
C GLY A 22 -12.87 5.41 -11.84
N PHE A 23 -11.91 5.61 -10.93
CA PHE A 23 -11.98 5.18 -9.53
C PHE A 23 -12.15 3.66 -9.34
N ASP A 24 -11.90 2.84 -10.38
CA ASP A 24 -11.88 1.39 -10.25
C ASP A 24 -10.59 0.92 -9.56
N VAL A 25 -10.73 0.50 -8.30
CA VAL A 25 -9.62 0.01 -7.47
C VAL A 25 -8.90 -1.18 -8.11
N LYS A 26 -9.62 -2.09 -8.78
CA LYS A 26 -9.00 -3.24 -9.45
C LYS A 26 -8.16 -2.79 -10.63
N ALA A 27 -8.67 -1.86 -11.43
CA ALA A 27 -7.94 -1.30 -12.57
C ALA A 27 -6.67 -0.54 -12.12
N ILE A 28 -6.76 0.25 -11.04
CA ILE A 28 -5.62 0.96 -10.44
C ILE A 28 -4.54 -0.03 -9.98
N LEU A 29 -4.95 -1.09 -9.27
CA LEU A 29 -4.03 -2.12 -8.78
C LEU A 29 -3.34 -2.86 -9.94
N ALA A 30 -4.10 -3.24 -10.97
CA ALA A 30 -3.56 -3.90 -12.15
C ALA A 30 -2.55 -3.03 -12.88
N ALA A 31 -2.85 -1.73 -13.06
CA ALA A 31 -1.94 -0.77 -13.66
C ALA A 31 -0.66 -0.58 -12.83
N ALA A 32 -0.78 -0.52 -11.50
CA ALA A 32 0.35 -0.41 -10.59
C ALA A 32 1.27 -1.64 -10.68
N LYS A 33 0.72 -2.85 -10.65
CA LYS A 33 1.49 -4.10 -10.81
C LYS A 33 2.21 -4.16 -12.15
N LYS A 34 1.55 -3.78 -13.25
CA LYS A 34 2.15 -3.70 -14.59
C LYS A 34 3.33 -2.73 -14.63
N ARG A 35 3.21 -1.57 -13.98
CA ARG A 35 4.29 -0.58 -13.87
C ARG A 35 5.46 -1.09 -13.01
N GLN A 36 5.17 -1.75 -11.90
CA GLN A 36 6.19 -2.36 -11.04
C GLN A 36 7.01 -3.40 -11.80
N GLY A 37 6.36 -4.31 -12.54
CA GLY A 37 7.05 -5.32 -13.35
C GLY A 37 7.97 -4.73 -14.43
N ARG A 38 7.63 -3.55 -14.97
CA ARG A 38 8.46 -2.83 -15.96
C ARG A 38 9.62 -2.04 -15.35
N SER A 39 9.66 -1.88 -14.02
CA SER A 39 10.62 -0.99 -13.36
C SER A 39 12.02 -1.58 -13.21
N GLY A 40 12.21 -2.88 -13.49
CA GLY A 40 13.45 -3.61 -13.25
C GLY A 40 13.80 -3.80 -11.77
N ARG A 41 13.01 -3.24 -10.85
CA ARG A 41 13.19 -3.42 -9.41
C ARG A 41 12.53 -4.71 -8.95
N THR A 42 13.19 -5.41 -8.03
CA THR A 42 12.63 -6.59 -7.37
C THR A 42 11.36 -6.21 -6.60
N VAL A 43 10.23 -6.79 -7.00
CA VAL A 43 8.96 -6.64 -6.28
C VAL A 43 8.96 -7.65 -5.14
N VAL A 44 9.19 -7.18 -3.92
CA VAL A 44 9.19 -8.03 -2.72
C VAL A 44 7.79 -8.12 -2.11
N SER A 45 7.42 -9.29 -1.62
CA SER A 45 6.23 -9.49 -0.77
C SER A 45 6.66 -9.56 0.69
N LEU A 46 5.97 -8.82 1.55
CA LEU A 46 6.14 -8.97 3.00
C LEU A 46 5.61 -10.34 3.42
N VAL A 47 6.48 -11.17 4.00
CA VAL A 47 6.06 -12.45 4.59
C VAL A 47 5.16 -12.17 5.78
N GLN A 48 3.98 -12.81 5.83
CA GLN A 48 3.09 -12.68 6.97
C GLN A 48 3.78 -13.23 8.23
N LYS A 49 3.84 -12.42 9.29
CA LYS A 49 4.35 -12.85 10.60
C LYS A 49 3.43 -13.96 11.10
N LYS A 50 3.93 -15.19 11.18
CA LYS A 50 3.22 -16.31 11.81
C LYS A 50 2.91 -15.91 13.24
N THR A 51 1.64 -15.98 13.63
CA THR A 51 1.18 -15.72 14.99
C THR A 51 1.94 -16.67 15.93
N VAL A 52 2.83 -16.13 16.76
CA VAL A 52 3.50 -16.92 17.79
C VAL A 52 2.46 -17.17 18.88
N ALA A 53 2.16 -18.43 19.17
CA ALA A 53 1.24 -18.82 20.23
C ALA A 53 1.70 -18.21 21.57
N PRO A 54 0.78 -17.74 22.44
CA PRO A 54 1.15 -17.10 23.70
C PRO A 54 1.91 -18.09 24.60
N LEU A 55 3.04 -17.64 25.17
CA LEU A 55 3.85 -18.39 26.13
C LEU A 55 3.02 -18.71 27.38
N PRO A 56 3.08 -19.95 27.92
CA PRO A 56 2.42 -20.31 29.16
C PRO A 56 3.01 -19.47 30.29
N HIS A 57 2.13 -18.82 31.02
CA HIS A 57 2.47 -17.87 32.08
C HIS A 57 3.09 -18.69 33.21
N ALA A 58 4.34 -18.39 33.58
CA ALA A 58 4.96 -18.99 34.75
C ALA A 58 4.16 -18.56 35.98
N SER A 59 3.45 -19.52 36.58
CA SER A 59 2.81 -19.40 37.88
C SER A 59 3.87 -19.13 38.95
N ALA A 60 3.74 -17.99 39.62
CA ALA A 60 4.46 -17.63 40.84
C ALA A 60 3.92 -18.41 42.04
#